data_AF-A0A379WQ19-F1
#
_entry.id   AF-A0A379WQ19-F1
#
_cell.length_a   1.000
_cell.length_b   1.000
_cell.length_c   1.000
_cell.angle_alpha   90.00
_cell.angle_beta   90.00
_cell.angle_gamma   90.00
#
_symmetry.space_group_name_H-M   'P 1'
#
loop_
_entity.id
_entity.type
_entity.pdbx_description
1 polymer ?
#
loop_
_entity_poly.entity_id
_entity_poly.type
_entity_poly.pdbx_seq_one_letter_code
_entity_poly.pdbx_strand_id
1 'polypeptide(L)'
;MWRPTLPAVRAAVKAGLGVTARPVEMMSPDLRVLGAADGLPPLPDTEYLLCRDPNSQNELAMVIFHAMESYQNPWHYNQFSAEGGDDPLMVEGGFE
;
A
#
# COMPACT_ATOMS: atom_id res chain seq x y z
N MET A 1 22.70 -1.60 -15.39
CA MET A 1 21.53 -1.31 -14.52
C MET A 1 20.84 -2.64 -14.21
N TRP A 2 21.10 -3.26 -13.06
CA TRP A 2 20.45 -4.52 -12.64
C TRP A 2 19.78 -4.29 -11.27
N ARG A 3 18.65 -3.58 -11.28
CA ARG A 3 17.77 -3.50 -10.10
C ARG A 3 16.43 -4.10 -10.51
N PRO A 4 15.97 -5.18 -9.86
CA PRO A 4 14.70 -5.79 -10.20
C PRO A 4 13.57 -4.77 -9.97
N THR A 5 12.63 -4.73 -10.91
CA THR A 5 11.46 -3.85 -10.85
C THR A 5 10.39 -4.46 -9.93
N LEU A 6 9.41 -3.66 -9.52
CA LEU A 6 8.29 -4.14 -8.68
C LEU A 6 7.56 -5.35 -9.30
N PRO A 7 7.25 -5.38 -10.62
CA PRO A 7 6.64 -6.54 -11.24
C PRO A 7 7.53 -7.77 -11.24
N ALA A 8 8.85 -7.60 -11.44
CA ALA A 8 9.80 -8.72 -11.43
C ALA A 8 9.88 -9.37 -10.04
N VAL A 9 9.95 -8.56 -8.98
CA VAL A 9 9.90 -9.06 -7.59
C VAL A 9 8.59 -9.81 -7.32
N ARG A 10 7.44 -9.26 -7.75
CA ARG A 10 6.13 -9.92 -7.58
C ARG A 10 6.07 -11.27 -8.30
N ALA A 11 6.60 -11.36 -9.52
CA ALA A 11 6.66 -12.62 -10.27
C ALA A 11 7.52 -13.67 -9.54
N ALA A 12 8.68 -13.27 -9.01
CA ALA A 12 9.55 -14.17 -8.25
C ALA A 12 8.89 -14.72 -6.98
N VAL A 13 8.18 -13.86 -6.24
CA VAL A 13 7.45 -14.27 -5.02
C VAL A 13 6.29 -15.20 -5.36
N LYS A 14 5.53 -14.92 -6.43
CA LYS A 14 4.49 -15.84 -6.93
C LYS A 14 5.04 -17.20 -7.37
N ALA A 15 6.26 -17.22 -7.90
CA ALA A 15 6.97 -18.45 -8.26
C ALA A 15 7.58 -19.18 -7.05
N GLY A 16 7.36 -18.71 -5.82
CA GLY A 16 7.87 -19.34 -4.60
C GLY A 16 9.37 -19.15 -4.37
N LEU A 17 10.01 -18.18 -5.04
CA LEU A 17 11.46 -17.95 -4.93
C LEU A 17 11.87 -17.23 -3.65
N GLY A 18 10.91 -16.77 -2.84
CA GLY A 18 11.18 -16.12 -1.56
C GLY A 18 10.01 -15.27 -1.06
N VAL A 19 10.31 -14.41 -0.08
CA VAL A 19 9.37 -13.50 0.58
C VAL A 19 9.80 -12.05 0.39
N THR A 20 8.88 -11.10 0.49
CA THR A 20 9.16 -9.65 0.33
C THR A 20 8.37 -8.82 1.34
N ALA A 21 8.97 -7.75 1.84
CA ALA A 21 8.29 -6.73 2.64
C ALA A 21 7.67 -5.69 1.70
N ARG A 22 6.35 -5.52 1.75
CA ARG A 22 5.59 -4.58 0.91
C ARG A 22 4.46 -3.92 1.69
N PRO A 23 4.08 -2.69 1.32
CA PRO A 23 2.83 -2.08 1.78
C PRO A 23 1.65 -2.99 1.46
N VAL A 24 0.67 -3.00 2.35
CA VAL A 24 -0.53 -3.86 2.27
C VAL A 24 -1.38 -3.55 1.03
N GLU A 25 -1.39 -2.31 0.55
CA GLU A 25 -2.07 -1.92 -0.69
C GLU A 25 -1.50 -2.63 -1.94
N MET A 26 -0.27 -3.14 -1.85
CA MET A 26 0.39 -3.87 -2.93
C MET A 26 0.15 -5.39 -2.87
N MET A 27 -0.67 -5.87 -1.92
CA MET A 27 -1.00 -7.28 -1.79
C MET A 27 -1.96 -7.75 -2.89
N SER A 28 -2.02 -9.06 -3.07
CA SER A 28 -2.90 -9.71 -4.05
C SER A 28 -3.37 -11.04 -3.47
N PRO A 29 -4.56 -11.53 -3.85
CA PRO A 29 -5.12 -12.76 -3.29
C PRO A 29 -4.23 -13.99 -3.54
N ASP A 30 -3.35 -13.95 -4.54
CA ASP A 30 -2.40 -15.03 -4.86
C ASP A 30 -1.22 -15.15 -3.86
N LEU A 31 -1.11 -14.25 -2.87
CA LEU A 31 0.03 -14.17 -1.96
C LEU A 31 -0.43 -14.33 -0.50
N ARG A 32 0.30 -15.14 0.26
CA ARG A 32 0.10 -15.30 1.70
C ARG A 32 0.88 -14.22 2.46
N VAL A 33 0.24 -13.62 3.47
CA VAL A 33 0.89 -12.70 4.41
C VAL A 33 1.58 -13.50 5.51
N LEU A 34 2.81 -13.12 5.82
CA LEU A 34 3.60 -13.70 6.91
C LEU A 34 3.72 -12.68 8.05
N GLY A 35 3.64 -13.15 9.28
CA GLY A 35 3.69 -12.28 10.46
C GLY A 35 4.36 -12.93 11.66
N ALA A 36 3.99 -12.49 12.86
CA ALA A 36 4.56 -13.01 14.11
C ALA A 36 4.37 -14.54 14.26
N ALA A 37 3.25 -15.09 13.78
CA ALA A 37 2.99 -16.53 13.77
C ALA A 37 3.99 -17.33 12.90
N ASP A 38 4.61 -16.68 11.91
CA ASP A 38 5.64 -17.24 11.04
C ASP A 38 7.07 -16.92 11.54
N GLY A 39 7.21 -16.32 12.73
CA GLY A 39 8.48 -15.94 13.32
C GLY A 39 9.10 -14.67 12.73
N LEU A 40 8.34 -13.87 11.97
CA LEU A 40 8.82 -12.62 11.39
C LEU A 40 8.55 -11.42 12.30
N PRO A 41 9.48 -10.44 12.36
CA PRO A 41 9.29 -9.23 13.15
C PRO A 41 8.22 -8.31 12.54
N PRO A 42 7.59 -7.44 13.35
CA PRO A 42 6.75 -6.39 12.81
C PRO A 42 7.56 -5.42 11.95
N LEU A 43 6.93 -4.91 10.89
CA LEU A 43 7.49 -3.87 10.03
C LEU A 43 6.89 -2.51 10.40
N PRO A 44 7.64 -1.41 10.25
CA PRO A 44 7.08 -0.07 10.41
C PRO A 44 6.07 0.24 9.31
N ASP A 45 5.18 1.19 9.58
CA ASP A 45 4.25 1.73 8.59
C ASP A 45 4.97 2.35 7.39
N THR A 46 4.34 2.26 6.22
CA THR A 46 4.83 2.91 5.00
C THR A 46 4.16 4.27 4.85
N GLU A 47 4.95 5.33 4.82
CA GLU A 47 4.47 6.69 4.57
C GLU A 47 4.65 7.05 3.09
N TYR A 48 3.57 7.45 2.42
CA TYR A 48 3.62 7.99 1.06
C TYR A 48 3.60 9.51 1.13
N LEU A 49 4.69 10.13 0.67
CA LEU A 49 4.86 11.58 0.71
C LEU A 49 4.67 12.17 -0.69
N LEU A 50 3.90 13.25 -0.76
CA LEU A 50 3.92 14.14 -1.90
C LEU A 50 5.12 15.09 -1.73
N CYS A 51 6.02 15.11 -2.71
CA CYS A 51 7.23 15.94 -2.66
C CYS A 51 7.23 16.94 -3.82
N ARG A 52 7.73 18.15 -3.54
CA ARG A 52 8.02 19.16 -4.56
C ARG A 52 9.46 19.65 -4.41
N ASP A 53 10.05 20.07 -5.52
CA ASP A 53 11.28 20.85 -5.46
C ASP A 53 10.97 22.24 -4.87
N PRO A 54 11.71 22.69 -3.84
CA PRO A 54 11.44 23.98 -3.19
C PRO A 54 11.66 25.19 -4.11
N ASN A 55 12.48 25.03 -5.16
CA ASN A 55 12.82 26.08 -6.12
C ASN A 55 11.99 26.00 -7.41
N SER A 56 11.03 25.07 -7.49
CA SER A 56 10.19 24.90 -8.66
C SER A 56 9.31 26.14 -8.88
N GLN A 57 9.35 26.68 -10.10
CA GLN A 57 8.48 27.79 -10.53
C GLN A 57 7.25 27.31 -11.31
N ASN A 58 6.99 26.00 -11.34
CA ASN A 58 5.81 25.47 -12.02
C ASN A 58 4.55 25.74 -11.17
N GLU A 59 3.79 26.77 -11.55
CA GLU A 59 2.59 27.19 -10.84
C GLU A 59 1.54 26.07 -10.72
N LEU A 60 1.35 25.26 -11.77
CA LEU A 60 0.38 24.16 -11.75
C LEU A 60 0.77 23.07 -10.75
N ALA A 61 2.05 22.71 -10.69
CA ALA A 61 2.55 21.75 -9.71
C ALA A 61 2.40 22.29 -8.28
N MET A 62 2.60 23.59 -8.07
CA MET A 62 2.37 24.24 -6.78
C MET A 62 0.90 24.22 -6.39
N VAL A 63 -0.02 24.52 -7.31
CA VAL A 63 -1.47 24.47 -7.02
C VAL A 63 -1.88 23.06 -6.60
N ILE A 64 -1.46 22.01 -7.32
CA ILE A 64 -1.76 20.61 -6.96
C ILE A 64 -1.19 20.26 -5.58
N PHE A 65 0.05 20.66 -5.30
CA PHE A 65 0.71 20.40 -4.02
C PHE A 65 -0.08 21.00 -2.84
N HIS A 66 -0.43 22.29 -2.90
CA HIS A 66 -1.18 22.95 -1.82
C HIS A 66 -2.61 22.40 -1.68
N ALA A 67 -3.25 22.06 -2.80
CA ALA A 67 -4.59 21.47 -2.78
C ALA A 67 -4.60 20.11 -2.06
N MET A 68 -3.58 19.28 -2.28
CA MET A 68 -3.44 17.98 -1.61
C MET A 68 -2.95 18.10 -0.16
N GLU A 69 -2.10 19.08 0.15
CA GLU A 69 -1.68 19.37 1.53
C GLU A 69 -2.86 19.78 2.41
N SER A 70 -3.81 20.54 1.86
CA SER A 70 -5.04 20.95 2.57
C SER A 70 -5.97 19.77 2.92
N TYR A 71 -5.79 18.62 2.26
CA TYR A 71 -6.64 17.41 2.35
C TYR A 71 -6.13 16.40 3.38
N GLN A 72 -5.29 16.81 4.34
CA GLN A 72 -4.64 15.96 5.34
C GLN A 72 -5.65 15.20 6.24
N ASN A 73 -6.12 14.06 5.72
CA ASN A 73 -6.41 12.74 6.33
C ASN A 73 -7.54 11.99 5.58
N PRO A 74 -7.35 11.49 4.34
CA PRO A 74 -8.34 10.62 3.69
C PRO A 74 -8.13 9.12 4.01
N TRP A 75 -6.92 8.73 4.41
CA TRP A 75 -6.53 7.32 4.52
C TRP A 75 -6.42 6.91 5.99
N HIS A 76 -7.56 6.90 6.69
CA HIS A 76 -7.69 6.07 7.87
C HIS A 76 -7.63 4.62 7.42
N TYR A 77 -6.44 4.02 7.46
CA TYR A 77 -6.30 2.58 7.36
C TYR A 77 -7.04 2.00 8.57
N ASN A 78 -8.29 1.58 8.37
CA ASN A 78 -9.04 0.89 9.41
C ASN A 78 -8.17 -0.29 9.85
N GLN A 79 -7.94 -0.41 11.15
CA GLN A 79 -7.12 -1.47 11.73
C GLN A 79 -7.72 -2.81 11.32
N PHE A 80 -7.23 -3.39 10.23
CA PHE A 80 -7.37 -4.82 9.98
C PHE A 80 -6.42 -5.52 10.94
N SER A 81 -6.80 -5.53 12.22
CA SER A 81 -6.28 -6.49 13.18
C SER A 81 -6.55 -7.87 12.58
N ALA A 82 -5.50 -8.63 12.34
CA ALA A 82 -5.57 -10.01 11.87
C ALA A 82 -6.03 -10.95 13.00
N GLU A 83 -7.12 -10.60 13.68
CA GLU A 83 -7.74 -11.38 14.75
C GLU A 83 -9.25 -11.39 14.53
N GLY A 84 -9.77 -12.53 14.07
CA GLY A 84 -11.21 -12.80 14.02
C GLY A 84 -11.74 -12.88 12.60
N GLY A 85 -11.79 -14.09 12.05
CA GLY A 85 -12.55 -14.36 10.84
C GLY A 85 -14.05 -14.37 11.14
N ASP A 86 -14.76 -13.40 10.59
CA ASP A 86 -16.14 -13.54 10.15
C ASP A 86 -16.39 -12.51 9.05
N ASP A 87 -16.66 -13.02 7.86
CA ASP A 87 -17.09 -12.27 6.69
C ASP A 87 -18.61 -12.14 6.75
N PRO A 88 -19.17 -10.92 6.73
CA PRO A 88 -20.52 -10.72 6.24
C PRO A 88 -20.44 -9.98 4.92
N LEU A 89 -20.37 -10.77 3.84
CA LEU A 89 -21.08 -10.60 2.57
C LEU A 89 -21.35 -9.14 2.19
N MET A 90 -20.49 -8.60 1.32
CA MET A 90 -20.83 -7.43 0.52
C MET A 90 -22.05 -7.76 -0.35
N VAL A 91 -23.23 -7.31 0.08
CA VAL A 91 -24.41 -7.21 -0.79
C VAL A 91 -24.16 -6.05 -1.74
N GLU A 92 -23.99 -6.40 -3.01
CA GLU A 92 -24.10 -5.47 -4.14
C GLU A 92 -25.57 -5.01 -4.22
N GLY A 93 -25.83 -3.75 -3.84
CA GLY A 93 -27.15 -3.12 -3.91
C GLY A 93 -27.18 -2.09 -5.03
N GLY A 94 -27.96 -2.37 -6.06
CA GLY A 94 -28.11 -1.55 -7.26
C GLY A 94 -28.67 -0.16 -6.99
N PHE A 95 -28.25 0.78 -7.82
CA PHE A 95 -28.76 2.15 -7.91
C PHE A 95 -30.01 2.15 -8.80
N GLU A 96 -31.14 2.49 -8.19
CA GLU A 96 -32.37 2.93 -8.87
C GLU A 96 -32.22 4.36 -9.40
#